data_AF-A0A0K8UQI4-F1
#
_entry.id   AF-A0A0K8UQI4-F1
#
_cell.length_a   1.000
_cell.length_b   1.000
_cell.length_c   1.000
_cell.angle_alpha   90.00
_cell.angle_beta   90.00
_cell.angle_gamma   90.00
#
_symmetry.space_group_name_H-M   'P 1'
#
loop_
_entity.id
_entity.type
_entity.pdbx_description
1 polymer ?
#
loop_
_entity_poly.entity_id
_entity_poly.type
_entity_poly.pdbx_seq_one_letter_code
_entity_poly.pdbx_strand_id
1 'polypeptide(L)'
;MSDILKISQERSRKRKQLLAQTLGLSSVDELKIVLGTADEWNNVSGSSYAGFSGQRSGGGSGSSREDEGGSGGKKTPGEIIYRDSSTFLKGTQSSNPHNDYCQHFVDTGQRPQNFIRDVGLADRFEEYPKLRELIRLKDKLIQDTASAPMYLKADLKTLDLKTLGTKFDVILIEPPLEEYARAAPSVATVGGAPRVFWNWEEILNLDVGEVAAHRSFVFLWCGSSEGLDMGRNCLKKWGFRRCEDICWIRTNINKPGHSKQLEPKAVFQRTKEHCLMGIKGTVRRSTDGDFIHANVDIDLIISEEDEFGSFEKPIEIFHIIEHFCLGRRRMHLFGRDSSIRPGWLTVGPELTNSNFNADLYQTYFAEAPATGCTSRIESLRPKSPPANSKALRGRGRGFPRGRGRPR
;
A
#
# COMPACT_ATOMS: atom_id res chain seq x y z
N MET A 1 -21.00 9.21 17.14
CA MET A 1 -21.04 8.51 15.83
C MET A 1 -22.08 9.07 14.85
N SER A 2 -23.15 9.76 15.28
CA SER A 2 -24.19 10.30 14.37
C SER A 2 -23.78 11.53 13.55
N ASP A 3 -22.92 12.39 14.09
CA ASP A 3 -22.67 13.71 13.48
C ASP A 3 -21.65 13.66 12.35
N ILE A 4 -20.67 12.76 12.43
CA ILE A 4 -19.74 12.47 11.32
C ILE A 4 -20.49 11.92 10.11
N LEU A 5 -21.48 11.05 10.34
CA LEU A 5 -22.31 10.50 9.28
C LEU A 5 -23.16 11.59 8.61
N LYS A 6 -23.74 12.51 9.39
CA LYS A 6 -24.49 13.67 8.87
C LYS A 6 -23.62 14.60 8.03
N ILE A 7 -22.40 14.90 8.49
CA ILE A 7 -21.45 15.75 7.76
C ILE A 7 -21.03 15.08 6.44
N SER A 8 -20.79 13.77 6.45
CA SER A 8 -20.47 12.98 5.25
C SER A 8 -21.62 12.99 4.23
N GLN A 9 -22.86 12.74 4.71
CA GLN A 9 -24.06 12.78 3.87
C GLN A 9 -24.31 14.17 3.27
N GLU A 10 -24.09 15.24 4.04
CA GLU A 10 -24.26 16.61 3.55
C GLU A 10 -23.20 16.98 2.49
N ARG A 11 -21.94 16.56 2.69
CA ARG A 11 -20.87 16.72 1.69
C ARG A 11 -21.17 15.94 0.41
N SER A 12 -21.63 14.70 0.53
CA SER A 12 -22.04 13.87 -0.61
C SER A 12 -23.19 14.51 -1.39
N ARG A 13 -24.20 15.06 -0.69
CA ARG A 13 -25.33 15.77 -1.32
C ARG A 13 -24.87 17.01 -2.09
N LYS A 14 -24.02 17.85 -1.49
CA LYS A 14 -23.47 19.04 -2.15
C LYS A 14 -22.64 18.69 -3.39
N ARG A 15 -21.85 17.61 -3.35
CA ARG A 15 -21.09 17.14 -4.52
C ARG A 15 -22.00 16.72 -5.66
N LYS A 16 -23.06 15.96 -5.39
CA LYS A 16 -24.03 15.54 -6.42
C LYS A 16 -24.72 16.74 -7.06
N GLN A 17 -25.07 17.77 -6.29
CA GLN A 17 -25.66 19.00 -6.83
C GLN A 17 -24.71 19.75 -7.77
N LEU A 18 -23.44 19.91 -7.37
CA LEU A 18 -22.41 20.55 -8.21
C LEU A 18 -22.09 19.75 -9.48
N LEU A 19 -22.13 18.42 -9.39
CA LEU A 19 -21.92 17.54 -10.53
C LEU A 19 -23.08 17.66 -11.53
N ALA A 20 -24.33 17.68 -11.04
CA ALA A 20 -25.51 17.92 -11.88
C ALA A 20 -25.43 19.28 -12.59
N GLN A 21 -25.01 20.34 -11.88
CA GLN A 21 -24.83 21.67 -12.46
C GLN A 21 -23.73 21.71 -13.54
N THR A 22 -22.59 21.06 -13.29
CA THR A 22 -21.49 20.96 -14.26
C THR A 22 -21.90 20.24 -15.53
N LEU A 23 -22.77 19.23 -15.40
CA LEU A 23 -23.28 18.43 -16.52
C LEU A 23 -24.53 19.02 -17.18
N GLY A 24 -24.99 20.21 -16.74
CA GLY A 24 -26.16 20.88 -17.30
C GLY A 24 -27.49 20.20 -17.00
N LEU A 25 -27.56 19.40 -15.93
CA LEU A 25 -28.74 18.63 -15.54
C LEU A 25 -29.68 19.45 -14.65
N SER A 26 -30.98 19.22 -14.81
CA SER A 26 -32.00 19.96 -14.07
C SER A 26 -32.19 19.46 -12.63
N SER A 27 -31.78 18.21 -12.38
CA SER A 27 -31.86 17.59 -11.05
C SER A 27 -30.74 16.56 -10.81
N VAL A 28 -30.51 16.24 -9.54
CA VAL A 28 -29.57 15.19 -9.11
C VAL A 28 -30.04 13.79 -9.53
N ASP A 29 -31.34 13.58 -9.75
CA ASP A 29 -31.89 12.28 -10.11
C ASP A 29 -31.54 11.88 -11.55
N GLU A 30 -31.34 12.87 -12.44
CA GLU A 30 -30.89 12.66 -13.82
C GLU A 30 -29.43 12.17 -13.91
N LEU A 31 -28.62 12.36 -12.86
CA LEU A 31 -27.25 11.83 -12.82
C LEU A 31 -27.24 10.31 -13.01
N LYS A 32 -28.26 9.59 -12.52
CA LYS A 32 -28.30 8.14 -12.66
C LYS A 32 -28.43 7.68 -14.10
N ILE A 33 -29.16 8.45 -14.91
CA ILE A 33 -29.41 8.17 -16.32
C ILE A 33 -28.16 8.51 -17.14
N VAL A 34 -27.56 9.67 -16.89
CA VAL A 34 -26.35 10.14 -17.59
C VAL A 34 -25.12 9.30 -17.27
N LEU A 35 -25.02 8.82 -16.03
CA LEU A 35 -23.93 7.93 -15.58
C LEU A 35 -24.20 6.45 -15.88
N GLY A 36 -25.31 6.10 -16.55
CA GLY A 36 -25.62 4.74 -16.97
C GLY A 36 -25.92 3.75 -15.84
N THR A 37 -26.41 4.24 -14.70
CA THR A 37 -26.71 3.45 -13.49
C THR A 37 -28.20 3.14 -13.30
N ALA A 38 -29.05 3.54 -14.26
CA ALA A 38 -30.51 3.45 -14.14
C ALA A 38 -31.06 2.00 -14.15
N ASP A 39 -30.35 1.04 -14.76
CA ASP A 39 -30.88 -0.31 -15.00
C ASP A 39 -30.73 -1.28 -13.82
N GLU A 40 -30.03 -0.92 -12.73
CA GLU A 40 -29.66 -1.88 -11.69
C GLU A 40 -30.56 -1.92 -10.44
N TRP A 41 -31.56 -1.02 -10.31
CA TRP A 41 -32.38 -0.94 -9.07
C TRP A 41 -33.80 -1.52 -9.15
N ASN A 42 -34.30 -1.87 -10.34
CA ASN A 42 -35.65 -2.42 -10.48
C ASN A 42 -35.81 -3.87 -9.95
N ASN A 43 -34.74 -4.51 -9.49
CA ASN A 43 -34.78 -5.88 -8.97
C ASN A 43 -34.62 -6.01 -7.44
N VAL A 44 -34.61 -4.90 -6.69
CA VAL A 44 -34.52 -4.96 -5.22
C VAL A 44 -35.51 -3.97 -4.57
N SER A 45 -36.80 -4.20 -4.79
CA SER A 45 -37.87 -3.56 -3.99
C SER A 45 -38.77 -4.63 -3.41
N GLY A 46 -38.45 -5.06 -2.19
CA GLY A 46 -39.26 -6.03 -1.46
C GLY A 46 -38.72 -6.31 -0.07
N SER A 47 -38.75 -5.34 0.85
CA SER A 47 -39.18 -5.58 2.24
C SER A 47 -39.23 -4.26 3.03
N SER A 48 -40.39 -4.04 3.61
CA SER A 48 -40.84 -2.93 4.46
C SER A 48 -40.14 -2.88 5.82
N TYR A 49 -39.91 -1.67 6.36
CA TYR A 49 -40.15 -1.39 7.79
C TYR A 49 -40.54 0.08 7.99
N ALA A 50 -41.53 0.25 8.86
CA ALA A 50 -42.31 1.46 9.10
C ALA A 50 -41.74 2.37 10.20
N GLY A 51 -42.13 3.65 10.14
CA GLY A 51 -42.40 4.49 11.31
C GLY A 51 -41.26 5.31 11.89
N PHE A 52 -41.31 6.65 11.77
CA PHE A 52 -41.83 7.51 12.84
C PHE A 52 -41.88 8.98 12.39
N SER A 53 -43.05 9.59 12.62
CA SER A 53 -43.39 10.98 12.39
C SER A 53 -42.87 11.90 13.50
N GLY A 54 -42.47 13.12 13.14
CA GLY A 54 -42.19 14.20 14.09
C GLY A 54 -42.17 15.56 13.40
N GLN A 55 -43.35 16.14 13.18
CA GLN A 55 -43.54 17.54 12.77
C GLN A 55 -43.04 18.50 13.85
N ARG A 56 -42.33 19.55 13.45
CA ARG A 56 -42.44 20.87 14.08
C ARG A 56 -42.16 21.98 13.07
N SER A 57 -43.22 22.73 12.79
CA SER A 57 -43.29 23.98 12.05
C SER A 57 -42.81 25.17 12.89
N GLY A 58 -42.24 26.17 12.23
CA GLY A 58 -41.98 27.49 12.82
C GLY A 58 -41.16 28.36 11.87
N GLY A 59 -41.84 29.20 11.09
CA GLY A 59 -41.24 30.16 10.17
C GLY A 59 -40.69 31.42 10.86
N GLY A 60 -39.90 32.19 10.10
CA GLY A 60 -39.41 33.49 10.51
C GLY A 60 -38.41 34.07 9.52
N SER A 61 -38.90 34.90 8.61
CA SER A 61 -38.16 35.76 7.68
C SER A 61 -37.46 36.92 8.38
N GLY A 62 -36.29 37.35 7.90
CA GLY A 62 -35.66 38.60 8.32
C GLY A 62 -34.39 38.93 7.52
N SER A 63 -34.47 40.00 6.74
CA SER A 63 -33.44 40.56 5.86
C SER A 63 -32.66 41.69 6.54
N SER A 64 -31.41 41.88 6.09
CA SER A 64 -30.59 43.11 6.08
C SER A 64 -29.99 43.62 7.40
N ARG A 65 -28.65 43.75 7.45
CA ARG A 65 -27.88 44.98 7.15
C ARG A 65 -26.39 44.81 7.50
N GLU A 66 -25.58 45.48 6.69
CA GLU A 66 -24.15 45.74 6.87
C GLU A 66 -23.91 46.59 8.13
N ASP A 67 -22.79 46.36 8.82
CA ASP A 67 -22.10 47.43 9.53
C ASP A 67 -20.60 47.09 9.71
N GLU A 68 -19.77 48.06 9.31
CA GLU A 68 -18.33 48.07 9.56
C GLU A 68 -18.05 48.34 11.04
N GLY A 69 -17.00 47.72 11.58
CA GLY A 69 -16.55 48.00 12.94
C GLY A 69 -15.25 47.28 13.27
N GLY A 70 -14.12 47.93 13.02
CA GLY A 70 -12.81 47.47 13.47
C GLY A 70 -12.68 47.51 14.99
N SER A 71 -12.24 46.42 15.61
CA SER A 71 -11.53 46.47 16.88
C SER A 71 -10.58 45.27 17.01
N GLY A 72 -9.33 45.56 17.39
CA GLY A 72 -8.29 44.58 17.59
C GLY A 72 -8.53 43.73 18.84
N GLY A 73 -8.43 42.42 18.70
CA GLY A 73 -8.46 41.46 19.81
C GLY A 73 -7.57 40.26 19.50
N LYS A 74 -6.59 40.02 20.38
CA LYS A 74 -5.70 38.85 20.40
C LYS A 74 -6.53 37.55 20.35
N LYS A 75 -6.25 36.66 19.38
CA LYS A 75 -6.86 35.31 19.33
C LYS A 75 -5.84 34.22 19.67
N THR A 76 -6.24 33.36 20.58
CA THR A 76 -5.69 32.04 20.91
C THR A 76 -5.64 31.13 19.68
N PRO A 77 -4.72 30.13 19.60
CA PRO A 77 -4.54 29.31 18.41
C PRO A 77 -5.68 28.30 18.28
N GLY A 78 -6.72 28.67 17.55
CA GLY A 78 -7.74 27.76 17.05
C GLY A 78 -7.22 27.01 15.82
N GLU A 79 -7.58 25.73 15.73
CA GLU A 79 -7.34 24.82 14.62
C GLU A 79 -7.65 25.49 13.26
N ILE A 80 -6.62 25.77 12.46
CA ILE A 80 -6.77 26.47 11.19
C ILE A 80 -7.15 25.47 10.10
N ILE A 81 -8.44 25.38 9.82
CA ILE A 81 -8.96 24.61 8.69
C ILE A 81 -8.93 25.49 7.43
N TYR A 82 -7.99 25.23 6.53
CA TYR A 82 -7.88 25.94 5.25
C TYR A 82 -8.94 25.45 4.25
N ARG A 83 -9.77 26.38 3.77
CA ARG A 83 -10.81 26.12 2.75
C ARG A 83 -10.40 26.54 1.34
N ASP A 84 -9.27 27.24 1.19
CA ASP A 84 -8.78 27.77 -0.08
C ASP A 84 -7.25 27.96 -0.09
N SER A 85 -6.74 28.41 -1.23
CA SER A 85 -5.32 28.61 -1.51
C SER A 85 -4.76 29.96 -1.02
N SER A 86 -5.50 30.75 -0.24
CA SER A 86 -5.11 32.12 0.12
C SER A 86 -3.83 32.20 0.97
N THR A 87 -3.51 31.15 1.72
CA THR A 87 -2.28 31.08 2.53
C THR A 87 -1.01 30.78 1.77
N PHE A 88 -1.11 30.41 0.50
CA PHE A 88 0.03 30.13 -0.38
C PHE A 88 0.58 31.38 -1.09
N LEU A 89 0.05 32.58 -0.77
CA LEU A 89 0.31 33.82 -1.53
C LEU A 89 1.43 34.72 -0.96
N LYS A 90 2.09 34.34 0.15
CA LYS A 90 3.18 35.15 0.71
C LYS A 90 4.54 34.51 0.44
N GLY A 91 5.24 34.95 -0.62
CA GLY A 91 6.70 34.79 -0.67
C GLY A 91 7.39 34.66 -2.02
N THR A 92 6.71 34.39 -3.13
CA THR A 92 7.39 34.18 -4.44
C THR A 92 7.09 35.32 -5.41
N GLN A 93 8.14 35.95 -5.95
CA GLN A 93 8.06 36.93 -7.06
C GLN A 93 7.72 36.26 -8.41
N SER A 94 6.79 35.31 -8.40
CA SER A 94 6.15 34.80 -9.60
C SER A 94 4.64 34.88 -9.35
N SER A 95 3.95 35.57 -10.24
CA SER A 95 2.52 35.85 -10.17
C SER A 95 1.62 34.61 -10.36
N ASN A 96 2.19 33.41 -10.29
CA ASN A 96 1.48 32.14 -10.36
C ASN A 96 1.48 31.50 -8.96
N PRO A 97 0.31 31.14 -8.40
CA PRO A 97 0.26 30.34 -7.17
C PRO A 97 0.96 29.00 -7.44
N HIS A 98 2.14 28.83 -6.85
CA HIS A 98 2.86 27.57 -6.91
C HIS A 98 2.35 26.69 -5.77
N ASN A 99 1.60 25.64 -6.12
CA ASN A 99 1.26 24.56 -5.19
C ASN A 99 2.52 23.69 -4.94
N ASP A 100 3.54 24.28 -4.34
CA ASP A 100 4.79 23.61 -3.98
C ASP A 100 4.67 23.00 -2.59
N TYR A 101 4.44 21.69 -2.55
CA TYR A 101 4.32 20.96 -1.29
C TYR A 101 5.65 20.81 -0.54
N CYS A 102 6.80 20.95 -1.21
CA CYS A 102 8.10 20.99 -0.53
C CYS A 102 8.22 22.28 0.27
N GLN A 103 7.90 23.43 -0.33
CA GLN A 103 7.85 24.71 0.37
C GLN A 103 6.77 24.69 1.46
N HIS A 104 5.59 24.13 1.17
CA HIS A 104 4.53 23.99 2.18
C HIS A 104 4.97 23.15 3.39
N PHE A 105 5.76 22.09 3.16
CA PHE A 105 6.34 21.31 4.26
C PHE A 105 7.32 22.14 5.08
N VAL A 106 8.18 22.94 4.45
CA VAL A 106 9.09 23.87 5.14
C VAL A 106 8.30 24.88 6.00
N ASP A 107 7.19 25.39 5.49
CA ASP A 107 6.42 26.44 6.15
C ASP A 107 5.50 25.92 7.27
N THR A 108 4.97 24.69 7.13
CA THR A 108 3.89 24.18 7.98
C THR A 108 4.20 22.88 8.71
N GLY A 109 5.26 22.18 8.33
CA GLY A 109 5.57 20.84 8.80
C GLY A 109 4.64 19.74 8.28
N GLN A 110 3.65 20.05 7.42
CA GLN A 110 2.80 19.05 6.78
C GLN A 110 3.53 18.40 5.61
N ARG A 111 3.74 17.09 5.68
CA ARG A 111 4.48 16.36 4.64
C ARG A 111 3.75 16.42 3.29
N PRO A 112 4.46 16.44 2.15
CA PRO A 112 3.84 16.47 0.83
C PRO A 112 2.85 15.33 0.59
N GLN A 113 3.15 14.14 1.10
CA GLN A 113 2.28 12.97 1.00
C GLN A 113 0.92 13.12 1.70
N ASN A 114 0.76 14.07 2.63
CA ASN A 114 -0.54 14.34 3.28
C ASN A 114 -1.61 14.80 2.27
N PHE A 115 -1.18 15.30 1.11
CA PHE A 115 -2.06 15.82 0.07
C PHE A 115 -2.38 14.80 -1.02
N ILE A 116 -1.85 13.58 -0.92
CA ILE A 116 -2.25 12.45 -1.79
C ILE A 116 -3.61 11.95 -1.31
N ARG A 117 -4.56 11.83 -2.24
CA ARG A 117 -5.96 11.43 -1.96
C ARG A 117 -6.18 9.96 -2.28
N ASP A 118 -7.24 9.41 -1.70
CA ASP A 118 -7.78 8.08 -2.00
C ASP A 118 -6.73 6.96 -1.85
N VAL A 119 -5.93 7.05 -0.78
CA VAL A 119 -4.80 6.14 -0.51
C VAL A 119 -5.19 4.91 0.33
N GLY A 120 -6.34 4.93 0.99
CA GLY A 120 -6.76 3.83 1.85
C GLY A 120 -7.10 2.57 1.06
N LEU A 121 -7.10 1.43 1.75
CA LEU A 121 -7.41 0.13 1.13
C LEU A 121 -8.87 0.03 0.66
N ALA A 122 -9.80 0.70 1.35
CA ALA A 122 -11.23 0.59 1.11
C ALA A 122 -11.77 1.61 0.10
N ASP A 123 -11.20 2.81 0.07
CA ASP A 123 -11.68 3.97 -0.70
C ASP A 123 -11.01 4.08 -2.09
N ARG A 124 -9.78 3.58 -2.27
CA ARG A 124 -9.03 3.74 -3.54
C ARG A 124 -9.73 3.25 -4.82
N PHE A 125 -10.68 2.33 -4.71
CA PHE A 125 -11.45 1.80 -5.84
C PHE A 125 -12.97 2.04 -5.73
N GLU A 126 -13.41 2.94 -4.83
CA GLU A 126 -14.83 3.20 -4.60
C GLU A 126 -15.55 3.64 -5.90
N GLU A 127 -14.88 4.46 -6.72
CA GLU A 127 -15.39 4.97 -7.99
C GLU A 127 -15.13 4.03 -9.19
N TYR A 128 -14.45 2.90 -8.98
CA TYR A 128 -14.03 1.97 -10.05
C TYR A 128 -14.52 0.53 -9.80
N PRO A 129 -15.79 0.21 -10.07
CA PRO A 129 -16.40 -1.08 -9.72
C PRO A 129 -15.65 -2.31 -10.26
N LYS A 130 -15.08 -2.24 -11.47
CA LYS A 130 -14.32 -3.35 -12.07
C LYS A 130 -12.98 -3.60 -11.35
N LEU A 131 -12.29 -2.54 -10.92
CA LEU A 131 -11.05 -2.66 -10.15
C LEU A 131 -11.34 -3.21 -8.75
N ARG A 132 -12.38 -2.68 -8.10
CA ARG A 132 -12.84 -3.19 -6.80
C ARG A 132 -13.22 -4.66 -6.87
N GLU A 133 -13.92 -5.07 -7.93
CA GLU A 133 -14.31 -6.47 -8.14
C GLU A 133 -13.11 -7.39 -8.37
N LEU A 134 -12.09 -6.95 -9.13
CA LEU A 134 -10.85 -7.72 -9.30
C LEU A 134 -10.17 -8.01 -7.97
N ILE A 135 -9.99 -6.98 -7.12
CA ILE A 135 -9.36 -7.13 -5.81
C ILE A 135 -10.20 -8.04 -4.91
N ARG A 136 -11.51 -7.78 -4.81
CA ARG A 136 -12.43 -8.61 -4.00
C ARG A 136 -12.40 -10.09 -4.40
N LEU A 137 -12.36 -10.39 -5.70
CA LEU A 137 -12.30 -11.77 -6.18
C LEU A 137 -10.95 -12.42 -5.89
N LYS A 138 -9.84 -11.67 -5.99
CA LYS A 138 -8.51 -12.18 -5.62
C LYS A 138 -8.39 -12.42 -4.12
N ASP A 139 -8.83 -11.48 -3.28
CA ASP A 139 -8.88 -11.64 -1.82
C ASP A 139 -9.67 -12.87 -1.42
N LYS A 140 -10.86 -13.05 -2.03
CA LYS A 140 -11.67 -14.24 -1.80
C LYS A 140 -10.94 -15.53 -2.19
N LEU A 141 -10.30 -15.57 -3.36
CA LEU A 141 -9.54 -16.74 -3.79
C LEU A 141 -8.36 -17.04 -2.85
N ILE A 142 -7.65 -16.00 -2.39
CA ILE A 142 -6.55 -16.14 -1.44
C ILE A 142 -7.07 -16.70 -0.11
N GLN A 143 -8.18 -16.17 0.40
CA GLN A 143 -8.80 -16.64 1.64
C GLN A 143 -9.28 -18.10 1.52
N ASP A 144 -9.95 -18.45 0.43
CA ASP A 144 -10.50 -19.80 0.19
C ASP A 144 -9.38 -20.86 0.02
N THR A 145 -8.17 -20.44 -0.38
CA THR A 145 -7.02 -21.33 -0.59
C THR A 145 -5.91 -21.18 0.45
N ALA A 146 -6.11 -20.35 1.48
CA ALA A 146 -5.13 -20.13 2.54
C ALA A 146 -4.97 -21.38 3.40
N SER A 147 -3.73 -21.77 3.70
CA SER A 147 -3.47 -22.74 4.77
C SER A 147 -3.82 -22.13 6.13
N ALA A 148 -4.08 -22.97 7.14
CA ALA A 148 -4.16 -22.49 8.50
C ALA A 148 -2.87 -21.74 8.88
N PRO A 149 -2.95 -20.69 9.71
CA PRO A 149 -1.77 -19.96 10.16
C PRO A 149 -0.83 -20.90 10.92
N MET A 150 0.42 -20.95 10.49
CA MET A 150 1.47 -21.68 11.19
C MET A 150 2.55 -20.72 11.65
N TYR A 151 3.13 -20.99 12.81
CA TYR A 151 4.14 -20.13 13.38
C TYR A 151 5.13 -20.93 14.23
N LEU A 152 6.37 -20.47 14.24
CA LEU A 152 7.50 -21.09 14.92
C LEU A 152 8.31 -20.02 15.65
N LYS A 153 8.22 -20.02 16.98
CA LYS A 153 9.16 -19.29 17.82
C LYS A 153 10.56 -19.90 17.68
N ALA A 154 11.49 -19.12 17.15
CA ALA A 154 12.87 -19.56 16.97
C ALA A 154 13.85 -18.37 16.95
N ASP A 155 15.05 -18.59 17.47
CA ASP A 155 16.15 -17.65 17.29
C ASP A 155 16.78 -17.86 15.91
N LEU A 156 16.63 -16.87 15.03
CA LEU A 156 17.12 -16.92 13.66
C LEU A 156 18.65 -16.89 13.56
N LYS A 157 19.38 -16.57 14.63
CA LYS A 157 20.86 -16.68 14.65
C LYS A 157 21.33 -18.14 14.72
N THR A 158 20.50 -19.02 15.27
CA THR A 158 20.86 -20.44 15.52
C THR A 158 20.00 -21.42 14.73
N LEU A 159 18.84 -20.99 14.24
CA LEU A 159 17.96 -21.82 13.43
C LEU A 159 18.58 -22.11 12.06
N ASP A 160 18.79 -23.39 11.76
CA ASP A 160 19.01 -23.83 10.39
C ASP A 160 17.65 -23.82 9.63
N LEU A 161 17.48 -22.85 8.73
CA LEU A 161 16.26 -22.71 7.93
C LEU A 161 15.94 -23.97 7.10
N LYS A 162 16.92 -24.81 6.77
CA LYS A 162 16.69 -26.07 6.03
C LYS A 162 15.84 -27.06 6.83
N THR A 163 15.82 -26.95 8.16
CA THR A 163 14.99 -27.80 9.03
C THR A 163 13.48 -27.56 8.85
N LEU A 164 13.08 -26.46 8.20
CA LEU A 164 11.68 -26.21 7.83
C LEU A 164 11.15 -27.21 6.78
N GLY A 165 12.04 -27.96 6.11
CA GLY A 165 11.67 -29.10 5.25
C GLY A 165 10.96 -28.74 3.95
N THR A 166 10.85 -27.45 3.60
CA THR A 166 10.10 -26.99 2.43
C THR A 166 10.81 -25.82 1.75
N LYS A 167 10.51 -25.62 0.47
CA LYS A 167 10.95 -24.46 -0.30
C LYS A 167 9.80 -23.47 -0.45
N PHE A 168 10.08 -22.18 -0.36
CA PHE A 168 9.05 -21.13 -0.35
C PHE A 168 8.96 -20.41 -1.69
N ASP A 169 7.72 -20.14 -2.11
CA ASP A 169 7.41 -19.34 -3.31
C ASP A 169 7.61 -17.85 -3.04
N VAL A 170 7.32 -17.42 -1.80
CA VAL A 170 7.55 -16.05 -1.32
C VAL A 170 8.15 -16.04 0.08
N ILE A 171 9.12 -15.16 0.30
CA ILE A 171 9.73 -14.91 1.61
C ILE A 171 9.64 -13.41 1.91
N LEU A 172 8.92 -13.04 2.97
CA LEU A 172 8.94 -11.70 3.56
C LEU A 172 9.94 -11.70 4.72
N ILE A 173 10.83 -10.70 4.77
CA ILE A 173 11.87 -10.58 5.79
C ILE A 173 11.80 -9.18 6.40
N GLU A 174 11.57 -9.14 7.71
CA GLU A 174 11.44 -7.90 8.49
C GLU A 174 12.46 -7.85 9.63
N PRO A 175 13.77 -7.81 9.33
CA PRO A 175 14.80 -7.92 10.37
C PRO A 175 14.73 -6.71 11.30
N PRO A 176 14.98 -6.87 12.62
CA PRO A 176 14.88 -5.77 13.53
C PRO A 176 16.11 -4.86 13.45
N LEU A 177 16.05 -3.84 12.60
CA LEU A 177 17.14 -2.89 12.38
C LEU A 177 17.24 -1.89 13.53
N GLU A 178 18.47 -1.52 13.89
CA GLU A 178 18.74 -0.53 14.94
C GLU A 178 18.17 0.86 14.60
N GLU A 179 18.07 1.22 13.31
CA GLU A 179 17.49 2.50 12.89
C GLU A 179 16.02 2.65 13.32
N TYR A 180 15.27 1.56 13.45
CA TYR A 180 13.89 1.60 13.90
C TYR A 180 13.76 2.04 15.36
N ALA A 181 14.70 1.63 16.23
CA ALA A 181 14.72 2.06 17.62
C ALA A 181 15.23 3.49 17.80
N ARG A 182 16.08 3.97 16.89
CA ARG A 182 16.49 5.39 16.86
C ARG A 182 15.32 6.30 16.49
N ALA A 183 14.48 5.87 15.54
CA ALA A 183 13.26 6.59 15.16
C ALA A 183 12.20 6.55 16.28
N ALA A 184 12.16 5.48 17.07
CA ALA A 184 11.19 5.29 18.13
C ALA A 184 11.80 4.56 19.35
N PRO A 185 12.25 5.29 20.38
CA PRO A 185 12.90 4.67 21.55
C PRO A 185 12.04 3.65 22.29
N SER A 186 10.71 3.76 22.23
CA SER A 186 9.77 2.77 22.81
C SER A 186 9.94 1.36 22.24
N VAL A 187 10.48 1.24 21.03
CA VAL A 187 10.74 -0.03 20.33
C VAL A 187 11.95 -0.77 20.88
N ALA A 188 12.84 -0.08 21.60
CA ALA A 188 14.09 -0.64 22.11
C ALA A 188 13.88 -1.78 23.13
N THR A 189 12.68 -1.92 23.66
CA THR A 189 12.33 -2.96 24.63
C THR A 189 11.12 -3.78 24.19
N VAL A 190 11.13 -5.08 24.49
CA VAL A 190 10.01 -6.01 24.29
C VAL A 190 9.81 -6.79 25.59
N GLY A 191 8.60 -6.76 26.16
CA GLY A 191 8.29 -7.49 27.39
C GLY A 191 9.16 -7.11 28.60
N GLY A 192 9.67 -5.86 28.64
CA GLY A 192 10.55 -5.37 29.70
C GLY A 192 12.04 -5.69 29.52
N ALA A 193 12.43 -6.40 28.45
CA ALA A 193 13.81 -6.70 28.11
C ALA A 193 14.27 -5.91 26.87
N PRO A 194 15.57 -5.61 26.72
CA PRO A 194 16.11 -5.01 25.50
C PRO A 194 15.87 -5.91 24.28
N ARG A 195 15.41 -5.31 23.17
CA ARG A 195 15.25 -6.00 21.90
C ARG A 195 16.62 -6.35 21.31
N VAL A 196 16.73 -7.55 20.73
CA VAL A 196 17.93 -7.95 19.98
C VAL A 196 17.82 -7.41 18.56
N PHE A 197 18.66 -6.42 18.24
CA PHE A 197 18.77 -5.87 16.89
C PHE A 197 19.69 -6.73 16.02
N TRP A 198 19.47 -6.64 14.71
CA TRP A 198 20.25 -7.34 13.69
C TRP A 198 21.00 -6.33 12.83
N ASN A 199 22.30 -6.57 12.67
CA ASN A 199 23.10 -5.81 11.72
C ASN A 199 23.06 -6.47 10.32
N TRP A 200 23.50 -5.74 9.30
CA TRP A 200 23.45 -6.20 7.92
C TRP A 200 24.35 -7.41 7.61
N GLU A 201 25.42 -7.63 8.36
CA GLU A 201 26.27 -8.83 8.20
C GLU A 201 25.53 -10.08 8.68
N GLU A 202 24.86 -9.99 9.83
CA GLU A 202 24.02 -11.08 10.37
C GLU A 202 22.87 -11.39 9.41
N ILE A 203 22.17 -10.35 8.91
CA ILE A 203 21.09 -10.52 7.93
C ILE A 203 21.64 -11.19 6.66
N LEU A 204 22.76 -10.69 6.12
CA LEU A 204 23.42 -11.26 4.95
C LEU A 204 23.78 -12.74 5.13
N ASN A 205 24.04 -13.19 6.36
CA ASN A 205 24.40 -14.57 6.67
C ASN A 205 23.21 -15.53 6.83
N LEU A 206 21.97 -15.06 6.72
CA LEU A 206 20.81 -15.95 6.64
C LEU A 206 20.84 -16.82 5.38
N ASP A 207 20.52 -18.10 5.52
CA ASP A 207 20.45 -19.09 4.43
C ASP A 207 19.14 -18.99 3.59
N VAL A 208 18.65 -17.77 3.34
CA VAL A 208 17.42 -17.52 2.57
C VAL A 208 17.48 -18.16 1.17
N GLY A 209 18.68 -18.13 0.56
CA GLY A 209 18.92 -18.72 -0.74
C GLY A 209 18.62 -20.22 -0.79
N GLU A 210 18.88 -20.93 0.31
CA GLU A 210 18.70 -22.38 0.44
C GLU A 210 17.25 -22.77 0.62
N VAL A 211 16.39 -21.93 1.19
CA VAL A 211 14.97 -22.24 1.39
C VAL A 211 14.04 -21.64 0.33
N ALA A 212 14.57 -20.81 -0.56
CA ALA A 212 13.81 -20.27 -1.68
C ALA A 212 13.56 -21.33 -2.78
N ALA A 213 12.33 -21.39 -3.32
CA ALA A 213 12.04 -22.20 -4.49
C ALA A 213 12.76 -21.67 -5.74
N HIS A 214 12.92 -22.52 -6.76
CA HIS A 214 13.65 -22.17 -7.99
C HIS A 214 13.05 -20.95 -8.73
N ARG A 215 11.72 -20.86 -8.78
CA ARG A 215 10.99 -19.63 -9.14
C ARG A 215 10.37 -19.09 -7.86
N SER A 216 10.84 -17.95 -7.38
CA SER A 216 10.37 -17.37 -6.12
C SER A 216 10.68 -15.89 -6.02
N PHE A 217 10.07 -15.27 -5.01
CA PHE A 217 10.26 -13.86 -4.70
C PHE A 217 10.65 -13.67 -3.24
N VAL A 218 11.41 -12.60 -2.99
CA VAL A 218 11.74 -12.16 -1.64
C VAL A 218 11.37 -10.69 -1.49
N PHE A 219 10.84 -10.32 -0.34
CA PHE A 219 10.45 -8.97 0.04
C PHE A 219 11.23 -8.64 1.31
N LEU A 220 12.16 -7.70 1.23
CA LEU A 220 13.08 -7.37 2.32
C LEU A 220 12.86 -5.93 2.76
N TRP A 221 12.41 -5.74 4.00
CA TRP A 221 12.37 -4.41 4.62
C TRP A 221 13.79 -3.93 4.92
N CYS A 222 14.15 -2.81 4.30
CA CYS A 222 15.49 -2.25 4.31
C CYS A 222 15.60 -0.93 5.09
N GLY A 223 14.51 -0.50 5.73
CA GLY A 223 14.45 0.81 6.36
C GLY A 223 14.64 1.95 5.35
N SER A 224 15.40 2.97 5.73
CA SER A 224 15.52 4.24 4.99
C SER A 224 16.96 4.74 4.79
N SER A 225 17.93 3.99 5.29
CA SER A 225 19.36 4.37 5.34
C SER A 225 20.24 3.47 4.46
N GLU A 226 21.39 3.06 4.98
CA GLU A 226 22.34 2.11 4.39
C GLU A 226 21.71 0.76 3.99
N GLY A 227 20.54 0.43 4.56
CA GLY A 227 19.83 -0.80 4.23
C GLY A 227 19.39 -0.90 2.77
N LEU A 228 19.28 0.21 2.06
CA LEU A 228 19.08 0.18 0.62
C LEU A 228 20.25 -0.50 -0.12
N ASP A 229 21.47 -0.17 0.24
CA ASP A 229 22.66 -0.74 -0.41
C ASP A 229 22.95 -2.14 0.13
N MET A 230 22.88 -2.32 1.45
CA MET A 230 23.12 -3.60 2.10
C MET A 230 22.05 -4.65 1.77
N GLY A 231 20.79 -4.24 1.65
CA GLY A 231 19.71 -5.11 1.20
C GLY A 231 19.93 -5.61 -0.23
N ARG A 232 20.45 -4.77 -1.14
CA ARG A 232 20.83 -5.21 -2.50
C ARG A 232 21.94 -6.26 -2.47
N ASN A 233 22.90 -6.13 -1.56
CA ASN A 233 23.95 -7.14 -1.35
C ASN A 233 23.35 -8.46 -0.81
N CYS A 234 22.39 -8.39 0.11
CA CYS A 234 21.65 -9.56 0.61
C CYS A 234 20.94 -10.29 -0.53
N LEU A 235 20.16 -9.58 -1.34
CA LEU A 235 19.48 -10.15 -2.51
C LEU A 235 20.46 -10.87 -3.44
N LYS A 236 21.59 -10.23 -3.75
CA LYS A 236 22.62 -10.81 -4.61
C LYS A 236 23.20 -12.11 -4.02
N LYS A 237 23.56 -12.12 -2.72
CA LYS A 237 24.12 -13.30 -2.05
C LYS A 237 23.12 -14.46 -2.02
N TRP A 238 21.85 -14.18 -1.77
CA TRP A 238 20.79 -15.20 -1.75
C TRP A 238 20.35 -15.68 -3.14
N GLY A 239 20.92 -15.13 -4.22
CA GLY A 239 20.62 -15.52 -5.60
C GLY A 239 19.37 -14.87 -6.20
N PHE A 240 18.97 -13.71 -5.70
CA PHE A 240 17.87 -12.91 -6.22
C PHE A 240 18.38 -11.69 -6.99
N ARG A 241 17.65 -11.31 -8.05
CA ARG A 241 17.83 -10.04 -8.75
C ARG A 241 16.81 -9.04 -8.21
N ARG A 242 17.23 -7.84 -7.80
CA ARG A 242 16.28 -6.78 -7.43
C ARG A 242 15.42 -6.43 -8.65
N CYS A 243 14.11 -6.48 -8.49
CA CYS A 243 13.14 -6.19 -9.56
C CYS A 243 12.27 -4.97 -9.26
N GLU A 244 11.77 -4.80 -8.03
CA GLU A 244 10.98 -3.63 -7.62
C GLU A 244 11.49 -3.04 -6.28
N ASP A 245 11.03 -1.85 -5.94
CA ASP A 245 11.32 -1.13 -4.69
C ASP A 245 10.02 -0.52 -4.14
N ILE A 246 9.36 -1.22 -3.22
CA ILE A 246 8.08 -0.78 -2.66
C ILE A 246 8.36 0.24 -1.57
N CYS A 247 7.89 1.46 -1.74
CA CYS A 247 8.06 2.53 -0.75
C CYS A 247 6.85 2.62 0.18
N TRP A 248 7.09 2.45 1.47
CA TRP A 248 6.13 2.83 2.50
C TRP A 248 6.35 4.29 2.90
N ILE A 249 5.44 5.15 2.45
CA ILE A 249 5.48 6.59 2.69
C ILE A 249 4.57 6.92 3.87
N ARG A 250 5.12 7.62 4.87
CA ARG A 250 4.41 7.95 6.10
C ARG A 250 3.88 9.37 6.07
N THR A 251 2.57 9.54 6.14
CA THR A 251 1.93 10.86 6.34
C THR A 251 2.08 11.32 7.79
N ASN A 252 1.86 12.61 8.04
CA ASN A 252 1.80 13.18 9.39
C ASN A 252 0.58 14.11 9.53
N ILE A 253 -0.56 13.68 8.98
CA ILE A 253 -1.82 14.43 8.98
C ILE A 253 -2.26 14.77 10.41
N ASN A 254 -2.09 13.82 11.34
CA ASN A 254 -2.53 13.97 12.72
C ASN A 254 -1.55 14.81 13.55
N LYS A 255 -0.26 14.80 13.20
CA LYS A 255 0.81 15.52 13.90
C LYS A 255 1.77 16.21 12.94
N PRO A 256 1.37 17.32 12.30
CA PRO A 256 2.25 18.12 11.48
C PRO A 256 3.48 18.60 12.26
N GLY A 257 4.64 18.58 11.62
CA GLY A 257 5.88 19.01 12.24
C GLY A 257 7.13 18.48 11.55
N HIS A 258 8.25 19.10 11.89
CA HIS A 258 9.57 18.65 11.46
C HIS A 258 10.13 17.63 12.45
N SER A 259 10.80 16.60 11.92
CA SER A 259 11.51 15.64 12.77
C SER A 259 12.65 16.36 13.50
N LYS A 260 12.73 16.16 14.81
CA LYS A 260 13.82 16.70 15.64
C LYS A 260 15.07 15.83 15.60
N GLN A 261 14.95 14.58 15.16
CA GLN A 261 16.06 13.64 15.00
C GLN A 261 16.31 13.41 13.52
N LEU A 262 17.36 14.06 13.03
CA LEU A 262 17.94 13.75 11.74
C LEU A 262 19.08 12.76 11.96
N GLU A 263 19.08 11.72 11.14
CA GLU A 263 20.19 10.78 11.03
C GLU A 263 21.49 11.54 10.68
N PRO A 264 22.64 11.27 11.34
CA PRO A 264 23.85 12.10 11.18
C PRO A 264 24.35 12.26 9.73
N LYS A 265 24.07 11.28 8.87
CA LYS A 265 24.44 11.28 7.43
C LYS A 265 23.31 11.73 6.50
N ALA A 266 22.13 12.04 7.03
CA ALA A 266 20.98 12.42 6.22
C ALA A 266 21.00 13.91 5.88
N VAL A 267 20.79 14.21 4.59
CA VAL A 267 20.61 15.58 4.09
C VAL A 267 19.16 16.03 4.22
N PHE A 268 18.20 15.11 4.07
CA PHE A 268 16.77 15.37 4.15
C PHE A 268 16.13 14.57 5.29
N GLN A 269 15.01 15.08 5.81
CA GLN A 269 14.16 14.32 6.70
C GLN A 269 13.60 13.08 5.98
N ARG A 270 13.89 11.90 6.51
CA ARG A 270 13.42 10.63 5.95
C ARG A 270 12.00 10.34 6.44
N THR A 271 11.05 10.27 5.52
CA THR A 271 9.62 10.08 5.80
C THR A 271 9.06 8.81 5.16
N LYS A 272 9.93 7.89 4.75
CA LYS A 272 9.56 6.62 4.12
C LYS A 272 10.56 5.51 4.44
N GLU A 273 10.08 4.28 4.32
CA GLU A 273 10.88 3.05 4.37
C GLU A 273 10.75 2.29 3.04
N HIS A 274 11.70 1.42 2.77
CA HIS A 274 11.79 0.66 1.53
C HIS A 274 11.66 -0.84 1.78
N CYS A 275 10.85 -1.51 0.98
CA CYS A 275 10.78 -2.96 0.89
C CYS A 275 11.27 -3.39 -0.50
N LEU A 276 12.51 -3.89 -0.57
CA LEU A 276 13.11 -4.33 -1.82
C LEU A 276 12.52 -5.68 -2.23
N MET A 277 12.08 -5.77 -3.49
CA MET A 277 11.58 -7.00 -4.08
C MET A 277 12.65 -7.68 -4.94
N GLY A 278 12.96 -8.92 -4.64
CA GLY A 278 13.90 -9.76 -5.40
C GLY A 278 13.19 -10.89 -6.14
N ILE A 279 13.67 -11.22 -7.34
CA ILE A 279 13.22 -12.37 -8.14
C ILE A 279 14.34 -13.42 -8.28
N LYS A 280 14.01 -14.69 -8.05
CA LYS A 280 14.87 -15.85 -8.32
C LYS A 280 14.28 -16.69 -9.45
N GLY A 281 15.15 -17.25 -10.29
CA GLY A 281 14.78 -18.03 -11.48
C GLY A 281 14.28 -17.17 -12.63
N THR A 282 13.53 -17.79 -13.55
CA THR A 282 12.94 -17.15 -14.74
C THR A 282 11.43 -17.13 -14.60
N VAL A 283 10.83 -15.93 -14.59
CA VAL A 283 9.39 -15.73 -14.58
C VAL A 283 9.03 -14.71 -15.66
N ARG A 284 8.04 -15.03 -16.51
CA ARG A 284 7.60 -14.20 -17.64
C ARG A 284 6.11 -13.89 -17.52
N ARG A 285 5.76 -12.60 -17.44
CA ARG A 285 4.37 -12.13 -17.28
C ARG A 285 3.41 -12.63 -18.36
N SER A 286 3.91 -12.88 -19.58
CA SER A 286 3.10 -13.31 -20.71
C SER A 286 2.76 -14.80 -20.71
N THR A 287 3.59 -15.64 -20.08
CA THR A 287 3.43 -17.11 -20.11
C THR A 287 3.10 -17.68 -18.74
N ASP A 288 3.60 -17.06 -17.67
CA ASP A 288 3.57 -17.62 -16.31
C ASP A 288 2.44 -16.98 -15.49
N GLY A 289 1.27 -16.81 -16.12
CA GLY A 289 0.07 -16.27 -15.46
C GLY A 289 -0.52 -17.20 -14.40
N ASP A 290 -0.13 -18.47 -14.42
CA ASP A 290 -0.39 -19.48 -13.39
C ASP A 290 0.43 -19.27 -12.10
N PHE A 291 1.49 -18.45 -12.18
CA PHE A 291 2.37 -18.18 -11.05
C PHE A 291 2.31 -16.72 -10.57
N ILE A 292 2.15 -15.75 -11.49
CA ILE A 292 2.09 -14.33 -11.14
C ILE A 292 0.94 -13.56 -11.82
N HIS A 293 0.32 -12.66 -11.06
CA HIS A 293 -0.54 -11.60 -11.58
C HIS A 293 0.17 -10.25 -11.40
N ALA A 294 1.04 -9.90 -12.35
CA ALA A 294 1.73 -8.62 -12.34
C ALA A 294 0.78 -7.43 -12.55
N ASN A 295 1.19 -6.24 -12.10
CA ASN A 295 0.51 -4.98 -12.34
C ASN A 295 -0.90 -4.84 -11.72
N VAL A 296 -1.24 -5.69 -10.73
CA VAL A 296 -2.47 -5.56 -9.94
C VAL A 296 -2.35 -4.42 -8.93
N ASP A 297 -1.22 -4.36 -8.23
CA ASP A 297 -0.90 -3.32 -7.24
C ASP A 297 0.26 -2.43 -7.72
N ILE A 298 0.38 -1.26 -7.10
CA ILE A 298 1.48 -0.31 -7.29
C ILE A 298 2.58 -0.52 -6.25
N ASP A 299 3.72 0.13 -6.42
CA ASP A 299 4.91 0.06 -5.55
C ASP A 299 4.90 1.09 -4.42
N LEU A 300 3.74 1.61 -4.03
CA LEU A 300 3.57 2.59 -2.96
C LEU A 300 2.56 2.10 -1.92
N ILE A 301 2.93 2.20 -0.66
CA ILE A 301 2.02 2.09 0.48
C ILE A 301 2.03 3.44 1.18
N ILE A 302 0.87 4.05 1.41
CA ILE A 302 0.76 5.33 2.09
C ILE A 302 -0.13 5.15 3.32
N SER A 303 0.44 5.41 4.49
CA SER A 303 -0.30 5.37 5.76
C SER A 303 0.18 6.46 6.69
N GLU A 304 -0.61 6.75 7.71
CA GLU A 304 -0.22 7.67 8.77
C GLU A 304 0.94 7.09 9.58
N GLU A 305 1.84 7.97 10.03
CA GLU A 305 2.88 7.61 10.99
C GLU A 305 2.28 7.31 12.37
N ASP A 306 2.62 6.16 12.93
CA ASP A 306 2.09 5.74 14.23
C ASP A 306 2.63 6.62 15.36
N GLU A 307 1.72 7.04 16.25
CA GLU A 307 1.99 8.08 17.26
C GLU A 307 3.03 7.69 18.34
N PHE A 308 3.30 6.40 18.54
CA PHE A 308 4.11 5.89 19.65
C PHE A 308 4.98 4.69 19.29
N GLY A 309 5.68 4.75 18.15
CA GLY A 309 6.77 3.80 17.90
C GLY A 309 6.30 2.37 17.70
N SER A 310 5.32 2.19 16.82
CA SER A 310 5.00 0.86 16.32
C SER A 310 6.17 0.34 15.48
N PHE A 311 6.56 -0.91 15.71
CA PHE A 311 7.48 -1.62 14.83
C PHE A 311 6.79 -2.23 13.62
N GLU A 312 5.46 -2.25 13.64
CA GLU A 312 4.66 -2.96 12.67
C GLU A 312 4.77 -2.28 11.30
N LYS A 313 4.97 -3.11 10.28
CA LYS A 313 4.91 -2.69 8.88
C LYS A 313 3.45 -2.70 8.42
N PRO A 314 3.09 -1.89 7.43
CA PRO A 314 1.71 -1.79 6.99
C PRO A 314 1.22 -3.13 6.45
N ILE A 315 0.06 -3.59 6.91
CA ILE A 315 -0.53 -4.88 6.53
C ILE A 315 -0.72 -5.03 5.01
N GLU A 316 -0.82 -3.91 4.29
CA GLU A 316 -0.92 -3.84 2.84
C GLU A 316 0.23 -4.56 2.12
N ILE A 317 1.41 -4.71 2.74
CA ILE A 317 2.50 -5.50 2.14
C ILE A 317 2.09 -6.96 1.89
N PHE A 318 1.29 -7.55 2.78
CA PHE A 318 0.76 -8.90 2.60
C PHE A 318 -0.17 -8.96 1.39
N HIS A 319 -1.03 -7.95 1.21
CA HIS A 319 -1.96 -7.89 0.08
C HIS A 319 -1.22 -7.80 -1.24
N ILE A 320 -0.23 -6.89 -1.35
CA ILE A 320 0.61 -6.76 -2.56
C ILE A 320 1.27 -8.11 -2.89
N ILE A 321 1.84 -8.78 -1.90
CA ILE A 321 2.50 -10.07 -2.08
C ILE A 321 1.52 -11.15 -2.57
N GLU A 322 0.38 -11.28 -1.91
CA GLU A 322 -0.61 -12.33 -2.20
C GLU A 322 -1.34 -12.09 -3.52
N HIS A 323 -1.58 -10.82 -3.88
CA HIS A 323 -2.11 -10.45 -5.18
C HIS A 323 -1.12 -10.77 -6.30
N PHE A 324 0.16 -10.50 -6.07
CA PHE A 324 1.20 -10.67 -7.06
C PHE A 324 1.54 -12.14 -7.32
N CYS A 325 1.83 -12.94 -6.28
CA CYS A 325 2.31 -14.33 -6.40
C CYS A 325 1.23 -15.34 -6.01
N LEU A 326 0.90 -16.23 -6.95
CA LEU A 326 -0.09 -17.29 -6.75
C LEU A 326 0.45 -18.51 -5.99
N GLY A 327 1.76 -18.59 -5.78
CA GLY A 327 2.39 -19.63 -4.96
C GLY A 327 1.91 -19.57 -3.50
N ARG A 328 1.55 -20.72 -2.94
CA ARG A 328 0.90 -20.80 -1.62
C ARG A 328 1.88 -20.95 -0.46
N ARG A 329 3.15 -21.29 -0.73
CA ARG A 329 4.17 -21.49 0.33
C ARG A 329 4.83 -20.15 0.65
N ARG A 330 4.27 -19.44 1.63
CA ARG A 330 4.72 -18.09 2.03
C ARG A 330 5.34 -18.12 3.41
N MET A 331 6.50 -17.51 3.56
CA MET A 331 7.20 -17.41 4.85
C MET A 331 7.42 -15.96 5.25
N HIS A 332 7.15 -15.64 6.51
CA HIS A 332 7.44 -14.36 7.13
C HIS A 332 8.51 -14.54 8.20
N LEU A 333 9.74 -14.15 7.91
CA LEU A 333 10.86 -14.13 8.86
C LEU A 333 10.84 -12.86 9.69
N PHE A 334 11.15 -13.00 10.98
CA PHE A 334 11.07 -11.98 12.03
C PHE A 334 9.65 -11.51 12.37
N GLY A 335 8.65 -12.29 11.96
CA GLY A 335 7.28 -11.99 12.33
C GLY A 335 7.00 -12.18 13.82
N ARG A 336 5.96 -11.50 14.27
CA ARG A 336 5.47 -11.45 15.66
C ARG A 336 4.03 -11.95 15.73
N ASP A 337 3.51 -12.12 16.93
CA ASP A 337 2.13 -12.57 17.17
C ASP A 337 1.09 -11.70 16.42
N SER A 338 1.31 -10.39 16.39
CA SER A 338 0.51 -9.39 15.66
C SER A 338 0.46 -9.61 14.13
N SER A 339 1.45 -10.30 13.57
CA SER A 339 1.63 -10.53 12.13
C SER A 339 1.29 -11.96 11.69
N ILE A 340 0.81 -12.82 12.60
CA ILE A 340 0.35 -14.17 12.26
C ILE A 340 -0.83 -14.05 11.30
N ARG A 341 -0.72 -14.71 10.14
CA ARG A 341 -1.70 -14.58 9.04
C ARG A 341 -2.02 -15.93 8.40
N PRO A 342 -3.29 -16.23 8.07
CA PRO A 342 -3.63 -17.39 7.25
C PRO A 342 -2.87 -17.41 5.93
N GLY A 343 -2.43 -18.58 5.47
CA GLY A 343 -1.63 -18.73 4.26
C GLY A 343 -0.15 -18.39 4.42
N TRP A 344 0.31 -18.13 5.65
CA TRP A 344 1.71 -17.83 5.97
C TRP A 344 2.25 -18.75 7.06
N LEU A 345 3.53 -19.10 6.92
CA LEU A 345 4.39 -19.56 8.01
C LEU A 345 5.13 -18.36 8.61
N THR A 346 4.87 -18.03 9.87
CA THR A 346 5.55 -16.94 10.58
C THR A 346 6.65 -17.49 11.47
N VAL A 347 7.90 -17.06 11.28
CA VAL A 347 9.06 -17.51 12.06
C VAL A 347 9.73 -16.31 12.69
N GLY A 348 9.91 -16.31 14.01
CA GLY A 348 10.54 -15.18 14.68
C GLY A 348 10.83 -15.42 16.17
N PRO A 349 11.80 -14.69 16.75
CA PRO A 349 12.19 -14.86 18.14
C PRO A 349 11.14 -14.30 19.14
N GLU A 350 10.33 -13.35 18.69
CA GLU A 350 9.34 -12.63 19.50
C GLU A 350 7.95 -13.27 19.52
N LEU A 351 7.78 -14.40 18.84
CA LEU A 351 6.55 -15.19 18.96
C LEU A 351 6.41 -15.74 20.39
N THR A 352 5.19 -15.78 20.91
CA THR A 352 4.95 -16.32 22.25
C THR A 352 4.83 -17.83 22.28
N ASN A 353 4.43 -18.45 21.15
CA ASN A 353 4.16 -19.88 21.05
C ASN A 353 4.57 -20.44 19.67
N SER A 354 4.43 -21.75 19.47
CA SER A 354 4.72 -22.45 18.21
C SER A 354 3.64 -23.50 17.92
N ASN A 355 3.22 -23.62 16.66
CA ASN A 355 2.35 -24.70 16.19
C ASN A 355 2.86 -25.36 14.88
N PHE A 356 4.03 -24.93 14.38
CA PHE A 356 4.58 -25.44 13.12
C PHE A 356 4.92 -26.93 13.19
N ASN A 357 4.43 -27.68 12.20
CA ASN A 357 4.79 -29.06 11.94
C ASN A 357 5.11 -29.19 10.45
N ALA A 358 6.35 -29.57 10.12
CA ALA A 358 6.85 -29.56 8.75
C ALA A 358 6.10 -30.55 7.84
N ASP A 359 5.76 -31.74 8.34
CA ASP A 359 5.05 -32.76 7.58
C ASP A 359 3.62 -32.30 7.27
N LEU A 360 2.90 -31.82 8.29
CA LEU A 360 1.55 -31.27 8.14
C LEU A 360 1.56 -30.06 7.18
N TYR A 361 2.53 -29.15 7.31
CA TYR A 361 2.64 -27.98 6.44
C TYR A 361 2.75 -28.39 4.97
N GLN A 362 3.59 -29.40 4.66
CA GLN A 362 3.74 -29.90 3.29
C GLN A 362 2.46 -30.50 2.72
N THR A 363 1.63 -31.16 3.55
CA THR A 363 0.37 -31.75 3.07
C THR A 363 -0.60 -30.73 2.45
N TYR A 364 -0.59 -29.47 2.92
CA TYR A 364 -1.46 -28.42 2.36
C TYR A 364 -1.20 -28.10 0.89
N PHE A 365 -0.02 -28.43 0.38
CA PHE A 365 0.45 -28.04 -0.95
C PHE A 365 0.65 -29.22 -1.89
N ALA A 366 0.46 -30.46 -1.43
CA ALA A 366 0.71 -31.67 -2.20
C ALA A 366 -0.17 -31.75 -3.46
N GLU A 367 -1.45 -31.37 -3.36
CA GLU A 367 -2.39 -31.39 -4.48
C GLU A 367 -2.43 -30.07 -5.27
N ALA A 368 -2.32 -28.94 -4.56
CA ALA A 368 -2.48 -27.61 -5.14
C ALA A 368 -1.36 -26.66 -4.66
N PRO A 369 -0.18 -26.63 -5.30
CA PRO A 369 0.92 -25.76 -4.86
C PRO A 369 0.67 -24.26 -5.14
N ALA A 370 -0.25 -23.94 -6.04
CA ALA A 370 -0.67 -22.58 -6.37
C ALA A 370 -2.18 -22.39 -6.10
N THR A 371 -2.60 -21.14 -5.94
CA THR A 371 -4.01 -20.76 -5.72
C THR A 371 -4.90 -21.02 -6.95
N GLY A 372 -4.30 -21.16 -8.14
CA GLY A 372 -5.03 -21.19 -9.40
C GLY A 372 -5.59 -19.82 -9.78
N CYS A 373 -6.54 -19.79 -10.70
CA CYS A 373 -7.20 -18.56 -11.12
C CYS A 373 -8.60 -18.86 -11.65
N THR A 374 -9.59 -18.01 -11.33
CA THR A 374 -10.94 -18.14 -11.89
C THR A 374 -11.02 -17.46 -13.26
N SER A 375 -11.93 -17.90 -14.12
CA SER A 375 -12.18 -17.27 -15.42
C SER A 375 -12.52 -15.78 -15.30
N ARG A 376 -13.21 -15.40 -14.23
CA ARG A 376 -13.56 -14.00 -13.95
C ARG A 376 -12.33 -13.17 -13.58
N ILE A 377 -11.46 -13.65 -12.70
CA ILE A 377 -10.18 -12.98 -12.39
C ILE A 377 -9.33 -12.87 -13.65
N GLU A 378 -9.24 -13.95 -14.43
CA GLU A 378 -8.56 -13.93 -15.73
C GLU A 378 -9.12 -12.84 -16.66
N SER A 379 -10.44 -12.65 -16.72
CA SER A 379 -11.02 -11.63 -17.60
C SER A 379 -10.76 -10.18 -17.15
N LEU A 380 -10.52 -9.95 -15.86
CA LEU A 380 -10.39 -8.63 -15.27
C LEU A 380 -8.93 -8.21 -15.05
N ARG A 381 -8.02 -9.15 -14.80
CA ARG A 381 -6.62 -8.82 -14.49
C ARG A 381 -5.91 -8.19 -15.69
N PRO A 382 -4.96 -7.28 -15.45
CA PRO A 382 -4.17 -6.68 -16.52
C PRO A 382 -3.33 -7.75 -17.25
N LYS A 383 -3.31 -7.66 -18.58
CA LYS A 383 -2.56 -8.55 -19.48
C LYS A 383 -1.96 -7.77 -20.64
N SER A 384 -0.85 -8.27 -21.17
CA SER A 384 -0.26 -7.72 -22.39
C SER A 384 -1.26 -7.80 -23.54
N PRO A 385 -1.33 -6.77 -24.42
CA PRO A 385 -2.09 -6.86 -25.65
C PRO A 385 -1.64 -8.06 -26.51
N PRO A 386 -2.52 -8.64 -27.33
CA PRO A 386 -2.12 -9.65 -28.29
C PRO A 386 -0.98 -9.12 -29.17
N ALA A 387 0.07 -9.93 -29.38
CA ALA A 387 1.11 -9.57 -30.33
C ALA A 387 0.46 -9.44 -31.71
N ASN A 388 0.49 -8.24 -32.30
CA ASN A 388 -0.05 -8.00 -33.63
C ASN A 388 0.56 -9.00 -34.63
N SER A 389 -0.24 -9.97 -35.09
CA SER A 389 0.10 -10.91 -36.18
C SER A 389 0.13 -10.23 -37.56
N LYS A 390 0.40 -8.92 -37.59
CA LYS A 390 0.53 -8.09 -38.79
C LYS A 390 1.74 -7.16 -38.71
N ALA A 391 2.92 -7.76 -38.63
CA ALA A 391 4.16 -7.13 -39.11
C ALA A 391 5.07 -8.15 -39.81
N LEU A 392 4.48 -9.09 -40.56
CA LEU A 392 5.11 -9.69 -41.74
C LEU A 392 4.53 -9.01 -42.99
N ARG A 393 4.74 -7.71 -43.12
CA ARG A 393 4.63 -7.00 -44.41
C ARG A 393 5.88 -6.18 -44.60
N GLY A 394 6.66 -6.55 -45.60
CA GLY A 394 7.76 -5.73 -46.10
C GLY A 394 9.13 -6.20 -45.63
N ARG A 395 9.63 -7.23 -46.31
CA ARG A 395 11.06 -7.40 -46.58
C ARG A 395 11.54 -6.14 -47.33
N GLY A 396 11.79 -5.06 -46.59
CA GLY A 396 12.40 -3.83 -47.10
C GLY A 396 13.85 -4.15 -47.44
N ARG A 397 14.13 -4.18 -48.74
CA ARG A 397 15.47 -4.32 -49.33
C ARG A 397 16.48 -3.47 -48.56
N GLY A 398 17.61 -4.10 -48.21
CA GLY A 398 18.75 -3.43 -47.63
C GLY A 398 19.21 -2.25 -48.48
N PHE A 399 19.41 -1.11 -47.84
CA PHE A 399 20.31 -0.09 -48.33
C PHE A 399 21.74 -0.49 -47.90
N PRO A 400 22.70 -0.65 -48.83
CA PRO A 400 24.08 -0.85 -48.45
C PRO A 400 24.59 0.47 -47.85
N ARG A 401 24.92 0.46 -46.55
CA ARG A 401 25.68 1.53 -45.92
C ARG A 401 27.06 1.58 -46.60
N GLY A 402 27.25 2.59 -47.45
CA GLY A 402 28.54 2.94 -48.00
C GLY A 402 29.55 3.19 -46.88
N ARG A 403 30.73 2.57 -47.01
CA ARG A 403 31.91 2.85 -46.21
C ARG A 403 32.27 4.33 -46.31
N GLY A 404 32.19 5.06 -45.20
CA GLY A 404 32.86 6.34 -45.07
C GLY A 404 34.38 6.13 -45.04
N ARG A 405 35.10 6.76 -45.97
CA ARG A 405 36.55 6.94 -45.92
C ARG A 405 36.90 8.07 -44.93
N PRO A 406 38.09 8.05 -44.33
CA PRO A 406 38.48 9.00 -43.29
C PRO A 406 38.95 10.32 -43.92
N ARG A 407 38.67 11.42 -43.22
CA ARG A 407 39.51 12.61 -43.17
C ARG A 407 39.50 13.12 -41.74
#